data_AF-A0A2B9EAQ5-F1
#
_entry.id   AF-A0A2B9EAQ5-F1
#
_cell.length_a   1.000
_cell.length_b   1.000
_cell.length_c   1.000
_cell.angle_alpha   90.00
_cell.angle_beta   90.00
_cell.angle_gamma   90.00
#
_symmetry.space_group_name_H-M   'P 1'
#
loop_
_entity.id
_entity.type
_entity.pdbx_description
1 polymer ?
#
loop_
_entity_poly.entity_id
_entity_poly.type
_entity_poly.pdbx_seq_one_letter_code
_entity_poly.pdbx_strand_id
1 'polypeptide(L)'
;MNFEFKKVQCIEDSNIYRVNNFNDIYETDLNNNDDFNIDNLNLLFQQRIHQFIIHVGKSEILHFKEEVDSKNIFYKMLDFGGDNVFFIFESIQKKEVLYIIKLFYSVTIENNLAVVCFGEKVDIEFEKLNQNKIIEYVMGNCFVPKITLVPSSACAFIQYDGAVLTIVSNNLEI
;
A
#
# COMPACT_ATOMS: atom_id res chain seq x y z
N MET A 1 -6.93 -18.90 -2.58
CA MET A 1 -6.71 -17.82 -1.60
C MET A 1 -7.39 -18.24 -0.32
N ASN A 2 -6.74 -18.04 0.82
CA ASN A 2 -7.13 -18.55 2.14
C ASN A 2 -7.35 -17.42 3.16
N PHE A 3 -7.31 -16.15 2.75
CA PHE A 3 -7.75 -15.05 3.61
C PHE A 3 -9.26 -15.13 3.84
N GLU A 4 -9.68 -14.85 5.07
CA GLU A 4 -11.08 -14.79 5.47
C GLU A 4 -11.48 -13.34 5.71
N PHE A 5 -12.02 -12.71 4.67
CA PHE A 5 -12.42 -11.30 4.74
C PHE A 5 -13.73 -11.11 5.49
N LYS A 6 -13.72 -10.20 6.47
CA LYS A 6 -14.91 -9.71 7.16
C LYS A 6 -15.31 -8.36 6.57
N LYS A 7 -16.59 -8.21 6.22
CA LYS A 7 -17.14 -6.93 5.78
C LYS A 7 -17.36 -6.02 6.99
N VAL A 8 -16.80 -4.82 6.97
CA VAL A 8 -16.90 -3.83 8.05
C VAL A 8 -17.61 -2.56 7.56
N GLN A 9 -18.13 -1.76 8.51
CA GLN A 9 -18.92 -0.57 8.19
C GLN A 9 -18.10 0.72 8.11
N CYS A 10 -16.96 0.77 8.79
CA CYS A 10 -16.07 1.92 8.78
C CYS A 10 -14.62 1.47 8.99
N ILE A 11 -13.69 2.27 8.49
CA ILE A 11 -12.27 2.16 8.79
C ILE A 11 -12.07 2.88 10.13
N GLU A 12 -11.65 2.16 11.17
CA GLU A 12 -11.49 2.71 12.52
C GLU A 12 -10.49 3.88 12.54
N ASP A 13 -9.49 3.85 11.65
CA ASP A 13 -8.52 4.94 11.48
C ASP A 13 -8.66 5.68 10.15
N SER A 14 -9.78 6.41 10.02
CA SER A 14 -10.08 7.28 8.86
C SER A 14 -9.01 8.35 8.55
N ASN A 15 -8.00 8.52 9.41
CA ASN A 15 -6.88 9.44 9.20
C ASN A 15 -5.68 8.83 8.50
N ILE A 16 -5.60 7.50 8.37
CA ILE A 16 -4.48 6.85 7.68
C ILE A 16 -4.75 6.71 6.18
N TYR A 17 -6.02 6.56 5.77
CA TYR A 17 -6.38 6.28 4.38
C TYR A 17 -7.40 7.27 3.85
N ARG A 18 -7.05 8.04 2.82
CA ARG A 18 -7.97 8.96 2.14
C ARG A 18 -8.56 8.29 0.90
N VAL A 19 -9.53 7.39 1.10
CA VAL A 19 -10.23 6.72 -0.01
C VAL A 19 -11.63 7.29 -0.19
N ASN A 20 -11.98 7.64 -1.42
CA ASN A 20 -13.30 8.14 -1.78
C ASN A 20 -14.02 7.19 -2.75
N ASN A 21 -15.34 7.34 -2.82
CA ASN A 21 -16.21 6.66 -3.79
C ASN A 21 -16.13 5.12 -3.70
N PHE A 22 -16.37 4.57 -2.51
CA PHE A 22 -16.37 3.13 -2.25
C PHE A 22 -17.72 2.67 -1.70
N ASN A 23 -18.01 1.38 -1.87
CA ASN A 23 -19.26 0.76 -1.40
C ASN A 23 -19.01 -0.23 -0.27
N ASP A 24 -17.86 -0.90 -0.28
CA ASP A 24 -17.55 -1.99 0.63
C ASP A 24 -16.17 -1.84 1.24
N ILE A 25 -16.03 -2.25 2.49
CA ILE A 25 -14.75 -2.37 3.20
C ILE A 25 -14.66 -3.80 3.72
N TYR A 26 -13.50 -4.41 3.50
CA TYR A 26 -13.17 -5.76 3.93
C TYR A 26 -11.89 -5.75 4.75
N GLU A 27 -11.85 -6.51 5.83
CA GLU A 27 -10.65 -6.64 6.66
C GLU A 27 -10.34 -8.10 6.93
N THR A 28 -9.07 -8.43 7.00
CA THR A 28 -8.55 -9.72 7.46
C THR A 28 -7.28 -9.49 8.25
N ASP A 29 -7.08 -10.32 9.26
CA ASP A 29 -5.81 -10.35 9.98
C ASP A 29 -4.76 -11.03 9.10
N LEU A 30 -3.56 -10.46 9.08
CA LEU A 30 -2.37 -11.08 8.50
C LEU A 30 -1.86 -12.16 9.46
N ASN A 31 -1.38 -13.26 8.90
CA ASN A 31 -0.85 -14.37 9.68
C ASN A 31 0.54 -14.04 10.23
N ASN A 32 0.95 -14.65 11.33
CA ASN A 32 2.34 -14.57 11.82
C ASN A 32 3.35 -15.25 10.87
N ASN A 33 2.88 -16.04 9.92
CA ASN A 33 3.69 -16.65 8.88
C ASN A 33 3.72 -15.76 7.63
N ASP A 34 4.87 -15.13 7.37
CA ASP A 34 5.08 -14.24 6.23
C ASP A 34 4.90 -14.96 4.90
N ASP A 35 5.38 -16.19 4.74
CA ASP A 35 5.21 -16.97 3.51
C ASP A 35 3.73 -17.19 3.19
N PHE A 36 2.91 -17.46 4.21
CA PHE A 36 1.46 -17.59 4.05
C PHE A 36 0.86 -16.27 3.54
N ASN A 37 1.26 -15.13 4.10
CA ASN A 37 0.73 -13.84 3.66
C ASN A 37 1.17 -13.51 2.24
N ILE A 38 2.46 -13.67 1.94
CA ILE A 38 3.05 -13.40 0.62
C ILE A 38 2.34 -14.20 -0.47
N ASP A 39 2.12 -15.50 -0.24
CA ASP A 39 1.43 -16.36 -1.20
C ASP A 39 -0.02 -15.92 -1.44
N ASN A 40 -0.74 -15.57 -0.37
CA ASN A 40 -2.14 -15.13 -0.48
C ASN A 40 -2.27 -13.75 -1.12
N LEU A 41 -1.41 -12.79 -0.78
CA LEU A 41 -1.36 -11.47 -1.42
C LEU A 41 -1.01 -11.60 -2.90
N ASN A 42 -0.07 -12.49 -3.27
CA ASN A 42 0.25 -12.73 -4.66
C ASN A 42 -0.96 -13.32 -5.40
N LEU A 43 -1.67 -14.30 -4.84
CA LEU A 43 -2.90 -14.82 -5.44
C LEU A 43 -3.98 -13.74 -5.62
N LEU A 44 -4.12 -12.84 -4.66
CA LEU A 44 -5.09 -11.75 -4.69
C LEU A 44 -4.78 -10.73 -5.78
N PHE A 45 -3.51 -10.30 -5.91
CA PHE A 45 -3.15 -9.15 -6.75
C PHE A 45 -2.61 -9.51 -8.13
N GLN A 46 -2.01 -10.69 -8.30
CA GLN A 46 -1.18 -11.02 -9.47
C GLN A 46 -1.86 -10.78 -10.84
N GLN A 47 -3.18 -10.91 -10.92
CA GLN A 47 -3.91 -10.76 -12.18
C GLN A 47 -4.56 -9.39 -12.39
N ARG A 48 -4.75 -8.62 -11.33
CA ARG A 48 -5.62 -7.43 -11.35
C ARG A 48 -4.89 -6.16 -10.89
N ILE A 49 -3.62 -6.27 -10.52
CA ILE A 49 -2.84 -5.14 -10.01
C ILE A 49 -2.57 -4.11 -11.11
N HIS A 50 -2.79 -2.86 -10.76
CA HIS A 50 -2.40 -1.71 -11.56
C HIS A 50 -1.28 -0.92 -10.92
N GLN A 51 -1.33 -0.78 -9.60
CA GLN A 51 -0.35 0.04 -8.90
C GLN A 51 0.01 -0.55 -7.54
N PHE A 52 1.28 -0.43 -7.18
CA PHE A 52 1.79 -0.77 -5.86
C PHE A 52 2.55 0.45 -5.35
N ILE A 53 2.19 0.93 -4.17
CA ILE A 53 2.89 2.01 -3.47
C ILE A 53 3.48 1.43 -2.21
N ILE A 54 4.77 1.68 -1.98
CA ILE A 54 5.46 1.32 -0.74
C ILE A 54 5.98 2.60 -0.11
N HIS A 55 5.58 2.85 1.13
CA HIS A 55 6.19 3.83 2.00
C HIS A 55 7.49 3.23 2.56
N VAL A 56 8.61 3.90 2.32
CA VAL A 56 9.95 3.41 2.71
C VAL A 56 10.58 4.39 3.69
N GLY A 57 10.90 3.91 4.89
CA GLY A 57 11.63 4.67 5.90
C GLY A 57 13.00 5.13 5.41
N LYS A 58 13.47 6.27 5.92
CA LYS A 58 14.66 6.97 5.39
C LYS A 58 15.94 6.12 5.37
N SER A 59 16.14 5.25 6.36
CA SER A 59 17.31 4.36 6.43
C SER A 59 17.35 3.33 5.30
N GLU A 60 16.18 2.90 4.82
CA GLU A 60 16.05 1.79 3.86
C GLU A 60 16.03 2.26 2.40
N ILE A 61 15.90 3.57 2.15
CA ILE A 61 15.76 4.12 0.79
C ILE A 61 16.87 3.64 -0.15
N LEU A 62 18.13 3.72 0.28
CA LEU A 62 19.27 3.35 -0.57
C LEU A 62 19.24 1.87 -0.90
N HIS A 63 19.07 1.02 0.11
CA HIS A 63 19.00 -0.43 -0.05
C HIS A 63 17.80 -0.85 -0.92
N PHE A 64 16.62 -0.28 -0.67
CA PHE A 64 15.41 -0.53 -1.46
C PHE A 64 15.62 -0.16 -2.93
N LYS A 65 16.22 1.00 -3.19
CA LYS A 65 16.54 1.45 -4.54
C LYS A 65 17.49 0.49 -5.25
N GLU A 66 18.60 0.12 -4.60
CA GLU A 66 19.59 -0.79 -5.18
C GLU A 66 18.97 -2.15 -5.53
N GLU A 67 18.11 -2.68 -4.66
CA GLU A 67 17.44 -3.96 -4.85
C GLU A 67 16.45 -3.90 -6.04
N VAL A 68 15.62 -2.86 -6.13
CA VAL A 68 14.69 -2.64 -7.26
C VAL A 68 15.42 -2.43 -8.58
N ASP A 69 16.46 -1.58 -8.58
CA ASP A 69 17.30 -1.29 -9.76
C ASP A 69 17.99 -2.57 -10.26
N SER A 70 18.45 -3.44 -9.35
CA SER A 70 19.09 -4.73 -9.70
C SER A 70 18.17 -5.66 -10.51
N LYS A 71 16.84 -5.51 -10.36
CA LYS A 71 15.84 -6.30 -11.10
C LYS A 71 15.32 -5.60 -12.36
N ASN A 72 15.77 -4.38 -12.65
CA ASN A 72 15.25 -3.55 -13.74
C ASN A 72 13.72 -3.33 -13.64
N ILE A 73 13.19 -3.19 -12.42
CA ILE A 73 11.77 -2.88 -12.21
C ILE A 73 11.61 -1.36 -12.22
N PHE A 74 10.70 -0.87 -13.05
CA PHE A 74 10.44 0.56 -13.16
C PHE A 74 9.60 1.06 -11.99
N TYR A 75 10.01 2.19 -11.42
CA TYR A 75 9.29 2.86 -10.35
C TYR A 75 9.43 4.38 -10.47
N LYS A 76 8.51 5.08 -9.83
CA LYS A 76 8.56 6.52 -9.57
C LYS A 76 8.78 6.75 -8.08
N MET A 77 9.74 7.61 -7.74
CA MET A 77 9.99 8.01 -6.36
C MET A 77 9.36 9.37 -6.10
N LEU A 78 8.56 9.48 -5.04
CA LEU A 78 8.10 10.75 -4.49
C LEU A 78 8.72 10.94 -3.12
N ASP A 79 9.54 11.98 -2.98
CA ASP A 79 10.19 12.34 -1.73
C ASP A 79 9.62 13.67 -1.24
N PHE A 80 8.89 13.62 -0.12
CA PHE A 80 8.32 14.79 0.54
C PHE A 80 9.16 15.26 1.76
N GLY A 81 10.32 14.65 1.98
CA GLY A 81 11.23 14.93 3.10
C GLY A 81 10.91 14.13 4.37
N GLY A 82 11.90 14.06 5.27
CA GLY A 82 11.80 13.27 6.50
C GLY A 82 11.68 11.78 6.20
N ASP A 83 10.66 11.14 6.77
CA ASP A 83 10.33 9.73 6.52
C ASP A 83 9.25 9.56 5.42
N ASN A 84 8.84 10.62 4.71
CA ASN A 84 7.72 10.56 3.74
C ASN A 84 8.20 10.29 2.31
N VAL A 85 8.80 9.11 2.10
CA VAL A 85 9.28 8.67 0.78
C VAL A 85 8.45 7.50 0.26
N PHE A 86 7.87 7.67 -0.92
CA PHE A 86 7.01 6.68 -1.57
C PHE A 86 7.62 6.18 -2.87
N PHE A 87 7.70 4.86 -2.99
CA PHE A 87 8.02 4.17 -4.24
C PHE A 87 6.73 3.71 -4.89
N ILE A 88 6.50 4.13 -6.14
CA ILE A 88 5.27 3.89 -6.88
C ILE A 88 5.60 3.05 -8.12
N PHE A 89 4.99 1.87 -8.20
CA PHE A 89 5.09 0.95 -9.32
C PHE A 89 3.78 1.00 -10.12
N GLU A 90 3.75 1.59 -11.32
CA GLU A 90 2.52 1.87 -12.10
C GLU A 90 2.28 0.91 -13.28
N SER A 91 3.28 0.12 -13.66
CA SER A 91 3.22 -0.77 -14.83
C SER A 91 3.82 -2.13 -14.50
N ILE A 92 3.25 -2.78 -13.48
CA ILE A 92 3.77 -4.01 -12.88
C ILE A 92 3.45 -5.20 -13.79
N GLN A 93 4.47 -5.93 -14.20
CA GLN A 93 4.28 -7.19 -14.93
C GLN A 93 3.84 -8.28 -13.96
N LYS A 94 3.02 -9.22 -14.43
CA LYS A 94 2.56 -10.39 -13.64
C LYS A 94 3.68 -11.14 -12.91
N LYS A 95 4.87 -11.22 -13.52
CA LYS A 95 6.06 -11.89 -12.97
C LYS A 95 6.74 -11.10 -11.84
N GLU A 96 6.49 -9.79 -11.77
CA GLU A 96 7.12 -8.87 -10.81
C GLU A 96 6.32 -8.78 -9.51
N VAL A 97 5.01 -9.08 -9.54
CA VAL A 97 4.10 -8.95 -8.39
C VAL A 97 4.62 -9.67 -7.15
N LEU A 98 4.94 -10.97 -7.27
CA LEU A 98 5.46 -11.76 -6.16
C LEU A 98 6.74 -11.15 -5.59
N TYR A 99 7.61 -10.65 -6.46
CA TYR A 99 8.88 -10.07 -6.03
C TYR A 99 8.66 -8.74 -5.29
N ILE A 100 7.78 -7.87 -5.77
CA ILE A 100 7.46 -6.59 -5.09
C ILE A 100 6.83 -6.86 -3.72
N ILE A 101 5.94 -7.85 -3.62
CA ILE A 101 5.36 -8.26 -2.33
C ILE A 101 6.47 -8.75 -1.39
N LYS A 102 7.37 -9.64 -1.86
CA LYS A 102 8.51 -10.11 -1.04
C LYS A 102 9.44 -8.98 -0.61
N LEU A 103 9.69 -8.02 -1.50
CA LEU A 103 10.50 -6.86 -1.21
C LEU A 103 9.88 -6.03 -0.10
N PHE A 104 8.57 -5.74 -0.18
CA PHE A 104 7.84 -5.06 0.89
C PHE A 104 8.04 -5.75 2.24
N TYR A 105 7.84 -7.07 2.31
CA TYR A 105 8.05 -7.87 3.54
C TYR A 105 9.51 -7.87 4.03
N SER A 106 10.48 -7.69 3.14
CA SER A 106 11.91 -7.71 3.49
C SER A 106 12.42 -6.37 4.04
N VAL A 107 11.75 -5.26 3.70
CA VAL A 107 12.20 -3.90 4.09
C VAL A 107 11.32 -3.25 5.17
N THR A 108 10.22 -3.89 5.56
CA THR A 108 9.34 -3.45 6.65
C THR A 108 9.92 -3.84 7.99
N ILE A 109 10.81 -3.00 8.53
CA ILE A 109 11.34 -3.20 9.90
C ILE A 109 10.49 -2.47 10.94
N GLU A 110 9.75 -1.41 10.60
CA GLU A 110 8.78 -0.73 11.49
C GLU A 110 7.82 0.17 10.68
N ASN A 111 6.51 0.13 10.96
CA ASN A 111 5.48 1.10 10.53
C ASN A 111 5.30 1.44 9.04
N ASN A 112 5.90 0.68 8.12
CA ASN A 112 5.74 0.93 6.68
C ASN A 112 4.35 0.49 6.17
N LEU A 113 3.71 1.38 5.41
CA LEU A 113 2.44 1.15 4.70
C LEU A 113 2.70 0.73 3.26
N ALA A 114 2.01 -0.31 2.80
CA ALA A 114 1.83 -0.58 1.38
C ALA A 114 0.39 -0.32 0.95
N VAL A 115 0.22 0.25 -0.24
CA VAL A 115 -1.08 0.44 -0.89
C VAL A 115 -1.05 -0.24 -2.25
N VAL A 116 -2.03 -1.11 -2.50
CA VAL A 116 -2.14 -1.85 -3.76
C VAL A 116 -3.47 -1.51 -4.42
N CYS A 117 -3.43 -0.97 -5.63
CA CYS A 117 -4.62 -0.67 -6.42
C CYS A 117 -4.82 -1.72 -7.49
N PHE A 118 -6.04 -2.26 -7.57
CA PHE A 118 -6.36 -3.38 -8.44
C PHE A 118 -7.81 -3.33 -8.93
N GLY A 119 -8.13 -4.07 -10.00
CA GLY A 119 -9.40 -3.95 -10.71
C GLY A 119 -9.26 -2.98 -11.87
N GLU A 120 -10.13 -1.99 -11.99
CA GLU A 120 -9.97 -0.86 -12.91
C GLU A 120 -8.90 0.12 -12.43
N LYS A 121 -8.23 0.79 -13.38
CA LYS A 121 -7.16 1.75 -13.07
C LYS A 121 -7.74 2.98 -12.35
N VAL A 122 -7.07 3.37 -11.26
CA VAL A 122 -7.38 4.57 -10.47
C VAL A 122 -6.21 5.53 -10.49
N ASP A 123 -6.51 6.82 -10.35
CA ASP A 123 -5.52 7.85 -10.14
C ASP A 123 -5.29 8.08 -8.64
N ILE A 124 -4.05 8.40 -8.29
CA ILE A 124 -3.64 8.64 -6.90
C ILE A 124 -3.03 10.01 -6.79
N GLU A 125 -3.54 10.77 -5.83
CA GLU A 125 -2.99 12.05 -5.41
C GLU A 125 -2.29 11.88 -4.06
N PHE A 126 -1.42 12.83 -3.70
CA PHE A 126 -0.83 12.88 -2.36
C PHE A 126 -1.29 14.15 -1.67
N GLU A 127 -1.90 13.99 -0.50
CA GLU A 127 -2.44 15.08 0.30
C GLU A 127 -1.55 15.34 1.51
N LYS A 128 -1.13 16.59 1.71
CA LYS A 128 -0.42 17.00 2.92
C LYS A 128 -1.41 16.98 4.10
N LEU A 129 -1.09 16.26 5.16
CA LEU A 129 -1.89 16.29 6.38
C LEU A 129 -1.71 17.62 7.11
N ASN A 130 -2.82 18.16 7.62
CA ASN A 130 -2.78 19.30 8.53
C ASN A 130 -2.19 18.86 9.87
N GLN A 131 -0.94 19.24 10.11
CA GLN A 131 -0.24 18.98 11.36
C GLN A 131 -0.07 20.27 12.15
N ASN A 132 -0.01 20.17 13.48
CA ASN A 132 0.37 21.31 14.29
C ASN A 132 1.87 21.60 14.11
N LYS A 133 2.30 22.83 14.44
CA LYS A 133 3.68 23.28 14.23
C LYS A 133 4.73 22.44 14.96
N ILE A 134 4.37 21.80 16.07
CA ILE A 134 5.31 20.97 16.85
C ILE A 134 5.57 19.66 16.11
N ILE A 135 4.52 19.00 15.63
CA ILE A 135 4.62 17.77 14.85
C ILE A 135 5.35 18.04 13.54
N GLU A 136 5.03 19.13 12.84
CA GLU A 136 5.72 19.50 11.60
C GLU A 136 7.22 19.78 11.84
N TYR A 137 7.59 20.39 12.97
CA TYR A 137 8.99 20.60 13.33
C TYR A 137 9.74 19.30 13.63
N VAL A 138 9.08 18.34 14.29
CA VAL A 138 9.71 17.07 14.72
C VAL A 138 9.75 16.05 13.59
N MET A 139 8.65 15.88 12.86
CA MET A 139 8.46 14.80 11.88
C MET A 139 8.51 15.29 10.43
N GLY A 140 8.58 16.61 10.20
CA GLY A 140 8.46 17.20 8.87
C GLY A 140 7.03 17.21 8.36
N ASN A 141 6.88 17.50 7.07
CA ASN A 141 5.57 17.45 6.40
C ASN A 141 5.12 15.99 6.24
N CYS A 142 3.94 15.64 6.74
CA CYS A 142 3.36 14.32 6.46
C CYS A 142 2.44 14.35 5.24
N PHE A 143 2.62 13.38 4.34
CA PHE A 143 1.79 13.20 3.15
C PHE A 143 1.19 11.79 3.16
N VAL A 144 -0.07 11.69 2.73
CA VAL A 144 -0.76 10.40 2.59
C VAL A 144 -1.33 10.24 1.18
N PRO A 145 -1.38 9.01 0.65
CA PRO A 145 -2.05 8.74 -0.62
C PRO A 145 -3.56 8.99 -0.48
N LYS A 146 -4.11 9.72 -1.44
CA LYS A 146 -5.53 9.97 -1.63
C LYS A 146 -5.99 9.31 -2.91
N ILE A 147 -6.99 8.46 -2.80
CA ILE A 147 -7.44 7.60 -3.90
C ILE A 147 -8.94 7.77 -4.08
N THR A 148 -9.36 7.99 -5.31
CA THR A 148 -10.78 8.01 -5.67
C THR A 148 -11.07 6.78 -6.52
N LEU A 149 -11.80 5.81 -5.95
CA LEU A 149 -12.13 4.59 -6.66
C LEU A 149 -13.12 4.88 -7.79
N VAL A 150 -13.02 4.11 -8.86
CA VAL A 150 -14.00 4.01 -9.94
C VAL A 150 -14.74 2.67 -9.86
N PRO A 151 -15.89 2.48 -10.54
CA PRO A 151 -16.55 1.18 -10.56
C PRO A 151 -15.59 0.06 -10.99
N SER A 152 -15.70 -1.09 -10.34
CA SER A 152 -14.84 -2.27 -10.52
C SER A 152 -13.36 -2.03 -10.15
N SER A 153 -13.08 -1.11 -9.25
CA SER A 153 -11.74 -0.92 -8.66
C SER A 153 -11.74 -1.11 -7.14
N ALA A 154 -10.57 -1.44 -6.60
CA ALA A 154 -10.33 -1.55 -5.17
C ALA A 154 -8.89 -1.14 -4.80
N CYS A 155 -8.72 -0.78 -3.54
CA CYS A 155 -7.43 -0.52 -2.93
C CYS A 155 -7.26 -1.37 -1.67
N ALA A 156 -6.14 -2.07 -1.58
CA ALA A 156 -5.70 -2.76 -0.39
C ALA A 156 -4.67 -1.89 0.35
N PHE A 157 -4.79 -1.85 1.67
CA PHE A 157 -3.87 -1.21 2.61
C PHE A 157 -3.28 -2.28 3.49
N ILE A 158 -1.96 -2.35 3.54
CA ILE A 158 -1.21 -3.37 4.25
C ILE A 158 -0.32 -2.67 5.27
N GLN A 159 -0.62 -2.85 6.55
CA GLN A 159 0.18 -2.32 7.66
C GLN A 159 0.81 -3.47 8.44
N TYR A 160 2.13 -3.43 8.58
CA TYR A 160 2.85 -4.47 9.30
C TYR A 160 2.69 -4.38 10.83
N ASP A 161 2.68 -3.15 11.38
CA ASP A 161 2.57 -2.93 12.83
C ASP A 161 1.13 -3.19 13.36
N GLY A 162 0.15 -3.26 12.45
CA GLY A 162 -1.25 -3.57 12.77
C GLY A 162 -1.66 -5.01 12.49
N ALA A 163 -0.85 -5.79 11.76
CA ALA A 163 -1.19 -7.13 11.26
C ALA A 163 -2.57 -7.21 10.58
N VAL A 164 -3.00 -6.16 9.87
CA VAL A 164 -4.31 -6.11 9.20
C VAL A 164 -4.13 -5.73 7.73
N LEU A 165 -4.86 -6.46 6.88
CA LEU A 165 -5.11 -6.12 5.49
C LEU A 165 -6.52 -5.54 5.37
N THR A 166 -6.62 -4.25 5.03
CA THR A 166 -7.89 -3.58 4.76
C THR A 166 -8.06 -3.39 3.25
N ILE A 167 -9.18 -3.80 2.69
CA ILE A 167 -9.54 -3.61 1.28
C ILE A 167 -10.77 -2.74 1.19
N VAL A 168 -10.66 -1.65 0.46
CA VAL A 168 -11.77 -0.76 0.13
C VAL A 168 -12.14 -0.98 -1.33
N SER A 169 -13.40 -1.27 -1.62
CA SER A 169 -13.87 -1.67 -2.95
C SER A 169 -15.04 -0.81 -3.43
N ASN A 170 -15.04 -0.52 -4.72
CA ASN A 170 -16.18 0.03 -5.45
C ASN A 170 -16.66 -1.01 -6.47
N ASN A 171 -17.61 -1.87 -6.07
CA ASN A 171 -18.21 -2.90 -6.92
C ASN A 171 -17.21 -3.91 -7.51
N LEU A 172 -16.06 -4.12 -6.86
CA LEU A 172 -15.15 -5.21 -7.19
C LEU A 172 -15.34 -6.36 -6.19
N GLU A 173 -15.62 -7.55 -6.72
CA GLU A 173 -15.64 -8.78 -5.93
C GLU A 173 -14.21 -9.18 -5.55
N ILE A 174 -14.00 -9.34 -4.24
CA ILE A 174 -12.72 -9.69 -3.58
C ILE A 174 -12.61 -11.20 -3.41
#